data_AF-A0ABF7RQZ9-F1
#
_entry.id   AF-A0ABF7RQZ9-F1
#
_cell.length_a   1.000
_cell.length_b   1.000
_cell.length_c   1.000
_cell.angle_alpha   90.00
_cell.angle_beta   90.00
_cell.angle_gamma   90.00
#
_symmetry.space_group_name_H-M   'P 1'
#
loop_
_entity.id
_entity.type
_entity.pdbx_description
1 polymer ?
#
loop_
_entity_poly.entity_id
_entity_poly.type
_entity_poly.pdbx_seq_one_letter_code
_entity_poly.pdbx_strand_id
1 'polypeptide(L)'
;MKHKYLKTVLCSTVTLFSFTALANSTVVKAENIDTAKSAAVSRTTEPGMTVTPAKRFAKEGYVFKLARNAVVYPAVNDVINDTSKPFGKSWVEKMADKNVKFKITEFGTSKVELLAHIVDQSGKNHGWVSFFNGDLYNKNVKKKALQPLIKAELKVMDLQFEGKKPSLIPAKNEARKLQGQNKKIANKSIKEIKGWIAYKGDLAYTHYPSLLVGK
;
A
#
# COMPACT_ATOMS: atom_id res chain seq x y z
N MET A 1 -37.28 28.60 -46.08
CA MET A 1 -37.92 27.60 -46.99
C MET A 1 -36.89 26.50 -47.22
N LYS A 2 -36.96 25.36 -46.50
CA LYS A 2 -37.56 24.07 -46.93
C LYS A 2 -37.09 23.63 -48.33
N HIS A 3 -36.30 22.54 -48.40
CA HIS A 3 -36.64 21.24 -49.01
C HIS A 3 -35.42 20.28 -48.98
N LYS A 4 -35.48 19.18 -48.20
CA LYS A 4 -35.85 17.77 -48.55
C LYS A 4 -34.66 16.97 -49.12
N TYR A 5 -34.04 16.07 -48.34
CA TYR A 5 -34.36 14.63 -48.13
C TYR A 5 -34.17 13.72 -49.35
N LEU A 6 -33.24 12.76 -49.24
CA LEU A 6 -33.30 11.40 -49.82
C LEU A 6 -32.33 10.50 -49.00
N LYS A 7 -32.78 9.68 -48.05
CA LYS A 7 -33.23 8.27 -48.16
C LYS A 7 -32.23 7.32 -48.83
N THR A 8 -31.60 6.45 -48.03
CA THR A 8 -31.66 5.00 -48.29
C THR A 8 -31.45 4.20 -47.00
N VAL A 9 -32.43 3.36 -46.69
CA VAL A 9 -32.43 2.28 -45.70
C VAL A 9 -32.17 1.00 -46.49
N LEU A 10 -31.32 0.10 -45.99
CA LEU A 10 -31.46 -1.32 -46.30
C LEU A 10 -30.95 -2.19 -45.15
N CYS A 11 -31.92 -2.82 -44.49
CA CYS A 11 -31.82 -4.03 -43.69
C CYS A 11 -31.42 -5.24 -44.54
N SER A 12 -31.15 -6.35 -43.83
CA SER A 12 -31.14 -7.78 -44.21
C SER A 12 -29.71 -8.36 -44.28
N THR A 13 -29.35 -9.52 -43.74
CA THR A 13 -30.08 -10.61 -43.07
C THR A 13 -29.07 -11.57 -42.43
N VAL A 14 -29.51 -12.28 -41.39
CA VAL A 14 -28.84 -13.37 -40.67
C VAL A 14 -28.52 -14.57 -41.58
N THR A 15 -27.39 -15.23 -41.33
CA THR A 15 -27.21 -16.66 -41.66
C THR A 15 -26.47 -17.37 -40.52
N LEU A 16 -27.19 -18.26 -39.84
CA LEU A 16 -26.65 -19.27 -38.94
C LEU A 16 -26.10 -20.42 -39.80
N PHE A 17 -24.93 -20.96 -39.43
CA PHE A 17 -24.57 -22.35 -39.75
C PHE A 17 -24.03 -23.04 -38.50
N SER A 18 -24.76 -24.07 -38.07
CA SER A 18 -24.37 -25.04 -37.06
C SER A 18 -23.69 -26.23 -37.74
N PHE A 19 -22.60 -26.73 -37.18
CA PHE A 19 -22.17 -28.12 -37.38
C PHE A 19 -21.74 -28.73 -36.05
N THR A 20 -22.45 -29.78 -35.66
CA THR A 20 -22.13 -30.73 -34.60
C THR A 20 -21.13 -31.76 -35.10
N ALA A 21 -20.14 -32.11 -34.29
CA ALA A 21 -19.46 -33.40 -34.37
C ALA A 21 -19.24 -33.94 -32.96
N LEU A 22 -19.95 -35.04 -32.65
CA LEU A 22 -19.70 -35.94 -31.54
C LEU A 22 -18.43 -36.75 -31.83
N ALA A 23 -17.52 -36.80 -30.87
CA ALA A 23 -16.47 -37.81 -30.85
C ALA A 23 -16.40 -38.44 -29.46
N ASN A 24 -16.67 -39.75 -29.42
CA ASN A 24 -16.62 -40.62 -28.27
C ASN A 24 -15.22 -40.62 -27.66
N SER A 25 -15.11 -40.39 -26.36
CA SER A 25 -13.88 -40.67 -25.60
C SER A 25 -14.03 -42.02 -24.91
N THR A 26 -13.27 -42.99 -25.42
CA THR A 26 -13.01 -44.27 -24.79
C THR A 26 -12.17 -44.06 -23.53
N VAL A 27 -12.62 -44.66 -22.42
CA VAL A 27 -11.84 -44.76 -21.18
C VAL A 27 -10.79 -45.84 -21.39
N VAL A 28 -9.52 -45.46 -21.46
CA VAL A 28 -8.40 -46.41 -21.33
C VAL A 28 -7.59 -46.03 -20.10
N LYS A 29 -7.55 -46.99 -19.17
CA LYS A 29 -6.77 -47.00 -17.95
C LYS A 29 -5.31 -47.29 -18.32
N ALA A 30 -4.39 -46.42 -17.93
CA ALA A 30 -2.95 -46.66 -18.01
C ALA A 30 -2.30 -46.37 -16.65
N GLU A 31 -1.34 -47.21 -16.31
CA GLU A 31 -0.70 -47.46 -15.00
C GLU A 31 -0.01 -46.26 -14.35
N ASN A 32 0.00 -46.32 -13.01
CA ASN A 32 0.82 -45.54 -12.09
C ASN A 32 2.30 -45.64 -12.46
N ILE A 33 2.94 -44.51 -12.71
CA ILE A 33 4.37 -44.34 -12.46
C ILE A 33 4.52 -43.11 -11.58
N ASP A 34 4.94 -43.36 -10.34
CA ASP A 34 5.30 -42.37 -9.33
C ASP A 34 6.22 -41.31 -9.93
N THR A 35 5.73 -40.08 -10.02
CA THR A 35 6.58 -38.89 -10.13
C THR A 35 6.13 -37.92 -9.06
N ALA A 36 7.06 -37.64 -8.15
CA ALA A 36 6.89 -36.85 -6.94
C ALA A 36 5.93 -35.68 -7.12
N LYS A 37 4.86 -35.71 -6.33
CA LYS A 37 3.88 -34.65 -6.14
C LYS A 37 4.61 -33.37 -5.76
N SER A 38 4.90 -32.52 -6.74
CA SER A 38 5.20 -31.11 -6.48
C SER A 38 3.98 -30.57 -5.75
N ALA A 39 4.14 -30.34 -4.45
CA ALA A 39 3.09 -29.77 -3.64
C ALA A 39 2.74 -28.41 -4.27
N ALA A 40 1.60 -28.37 -4.95
CA ALA A 40 0.94 -27.14 -5.29
C ALA A 40 0.78 -26.37 -3.98
N VAL A 41 1.66 -25.40 -3.77
CA VAL A 41 1.48 -24.39 -2.73
C VAL A 41 0.19 -23.68 -3.11
N SER A 42 -0.90 -24.07 -2.46
CA SER A 42 -2.16 -23.35 -2.45
C SER A 42 -1.82 -21.91 -2.05
N ARG A 43 -1.69 -21.04 -3.04
CA ARG A 43 -1.64 -19.60 -2.84
C ARG A 43 -3.01 -19.25 -2.33
N THR A 44 -3.14 -19.15 -1.02
CA THR A 44 -4.26 -18.47 -0.41
C THR A 44 -4.28 -17.07 -0.99
N THR A 45 -5.20 -16.84 -1.92
CA THR A 45 -5.80 -15.53 -2.14
C THR A 45 -6.49 -15.16 -0.83
N GLU A 46 -5.74 -14.81 0.21
CA GLU A 46 -6.33 -14.33 1.46
C GLU A 46 -6.93 -12.95 1.19
N PRO A 47 -8.27 -12.80 1.20
CA PRO A 47 -8.91 -11.50 1.01
C PRO A 47 -8.74 -10.58 2.25
N GLY A 48 -7.87 -10.96 3.21
CA GLY A 48 -7.71 -10.32 4.51
C GLY A 48 -6.52 -9.36 4.66
N MET A 49 -5.53 -9.42 3.77
CA MET A 49 -4.27 -8.65 3.89
C MET A 49 -4.38 -7.18 3.43
N THR A 50 -5.37 -6.82 2.62
CA THR A 50 -5.40 -5.51 1.91
C THR A 50 -6.30 -4.44 2.53
N VAL A 51 -7.40 -4.79 3.23
CA VAL A 51 -8.47 -3.81 3.51
C VAL A 51 -8.38 -3.13 4.89
N THR A 52 -7.95 -3.83 5.94
CA THR A 52 -8.06 -3.31 7.33
C THR A 52 -6.94 -2.34 7.73
N PRO A 53 -5.65 -2.61 7.46
CA PRO A 53 -4.55 -1.72 7.86
C PRO A 53 -4.61 -0.37 7.15
N ALA A 54 -5.04 -0.38 5.90
CA ALA A 54 -5.10 0.81 5.07
C ALA A 54 -6.19 1.80 5.52
N LYS A 55 -7.30 1.32 6.09
CA LYS A 55 -8.33 2.18 6.70
C LYS A 55 -7.79 3.06 7.82
N ARG A 56 -6.84 2.57 8.63
CA ARG A 56 -6.21 3.36 9.69
C ARG A 56 -5.39 4.50 9.10
N PHE A 57 -4.51 4.18 8.15
CA PHE A 57 -3.68 5.20 7.50
C PHE A 57 -4.49 6.16 6.63
N ALA A 58 -5.59 5.70 6.03
CA ALA A 58 -6.51 6.57 5.31
C ALA A 58 -7.16 7.63 6.22
N LYS A 59 -7.43 7.29 7.48
CA LYS A 59 -7.94 8.24 8.51
C LYS A 59 -6.91 9.29 8.93
N GLU A 60 -5.61 9.08 8.69
CA GLU A 60 -4.61 10.14 8.82
C GLU A 60 -4.82 11.26 7.79
N GLY A 61 -5.48 10.94 6.68
CA GLY A 61 -5.70 11.85 5.57
C GLY A 61 -4.40 12.21 4.85
N TYR A 62 -4.33 13.44 4.35
CA TYR A 62 -3.24 13.94 3.51
C TYR A 62 -2.07 14.44 4.37
N VAL A 63 -1.35 13.51 4.97
CA VAL A 63 -0.19 13.79 5.83
C VAL A 63 1.12 13.21 5.31
N PHE A 64 1.08 12.35 4.31
CA PHE A 64 2.27 11.72 3.76
C PHE A 64 2.86 12.52 2.60
N LYS A 65 4.17 12.44 2.44
CA LYS A 65 4.93 13.11 1.38
C LYS A 65 5.98 12.16 0.83
N LEU A 66 6.32 12.35 -0.44
CA LEU A 66 7.39 11.62 -1.10
C LEU A 66 8.75 12.25 -0.79
N ALA A 67 9.75 11.39 -0.59
CA ALA A 67 11.16 11.79 -0.70
C ALA A 67 11.48 12.12 -2.15
N ARG A 68 12.47 12.97 -2.36
CA ARG A 68 12.81 13.48 -3.69
C ARG A 68 13.32 12.39 -4.63
N ASN A 69 13.94 11.35 -4.07
CA ASN A 69 14.49 10.19 -4.75
C ASN A 69 13.61 8.93 -4.62
N ALA A 70 12.37 9.07 -4.16
CA ALA A 70 11.48 7.94 -3.95
C ALA A 70 11.19 7.22 -5.27
N VAL A 71 11.11 5.88 -5.21
CA VAL A 71 10.69 5.06 -6.34
C VAL A 71 9.20 4.83 -6.24
N VAL A 72 8.44 5.26 -7.26
CA VAL A 72 6.99 5.15 -7.28
C VAL A 72 6.56 4.37 -8.53
N TYR A 73 5.70 3.38 -8.37
CA TYR A 73 5.16 2.56 -9.44
C TYR A 73 3.70 2.93 -9.71
N PRO A 74 3.26 3.03 -10.98
CA PRO A 74 1.88 3.39 -11.30
C PRO A 74 0.86 2.31 -10.89
N ALA A 75 1.26 1.03 -10.89
CA ALA A 75 0.41 -0.09 -10.52
C ALA A 75 1.22 -1.20 -9.85
N VAL A 76 0.53 -2.02 -9.04
CA VAL A 76 1.05 -3.25 -8.46
C VAL A 76 0.49 -4.45 -9.24
N ASN A 77 1.16 -4.84 -10.32
CA ASN A 77 0.80 -6.09 -11.02
C ASN A 77 1.58 -7.21 -10.34
N ASP A 78 0.88 -8.00 -9.52
CA ASP A 78 1.39 -9.09 -8.68
C ASP A 78 2.86 -8.90 -8.31
N VAL A 79 3.10 -7.76 -7.65
CA VAL A 79 4.23 -7.51 -6.76
C VAL A 79 5.48 -6.81 -7.37
N ILE A 80 5.36 -6.11 -8.50
CA ILE A 80 6.50 -5.59 -9.30
C ILE A 80 7.12 -6.73 -10.12
N ASN A 81 6.34 -7.30 -11.03
CA ASN A 81 6.98 -7.87 -12.21
C ASN A 81 7.65 -6.72 -13.00
N ASP A 82 8.77 -7.03 -13.66
CA ASP A 82 9.65 -6.14 -14.46
C ASP A 82 8.95 -5.25 -15.51
N THR A 83 7.63 -5.35 -15.64
CA THR A 83 6.81 -4.63 -16.61
C THR A 83 6.32 -3.27 -16.11
N SER A 84 6.15 -3.07 -14.79
CA SER A 84 5.68 -1.79 -14.26
C SER A 84 6.84 -0.80 -14.20
N LYS A 85 6.93 0.08 -15.20
CA LYS A 85 7.94 1.14 -15.21
C LYS A 85 7.64 2.15 -14.08
N PRO A 86 8.62 2.47 -13.22
CA PRO A 86 8.46 3.53 -12.24
C PRO A 86 8.12 4.87 -12.90
N PHE A 87 7.45 5.74 -12.15
CA PHE A 87 7.37 7.14 -12.51
C PHE A 87 8.77 7.71 -12.71
N GLY A 88 8.93 8.55 -13.74
CA GLY A 88 10.20 9.21 -14.00
C GLY A 88 10.65 10.05 -12.82
N LYS A 89 11.96 10.14 -12.61
CA LYS A 89 12.58 10.95 -11.54
C LYS A 89 12.07 12.40 -11.54
N SER A 90 11.82 13.00 -12.70
CA SER A 90 11.29 14.36 -12.78
C SER A 90 9.89 14.50 -12.19
N TRP A 91 9.04 13.47 -12.29
CA TRP A 91 7.71 13.45 -11.67
C TRP A 91 7.83 13.32 -10.14
N VAL A 92 8.60 12.32 -9.70
CA VAL A 92 9.41 12.28 -8.47
C VAL A 92 9.57 13.60 -7.72
N GLU A 93 10.60 14.31 -8.19
CA GLU A 93 11.08 15.57 -7.68
C GLU A 93 9.99 16.64 -7.71
N LYS A 94 9.19 16.72 -8.78
CA LYS A 94 8.10 17.68 -8.89
C LYS A 94 7.06 17.51 -7.77
N MET A 95 6.69 16.26 -7.42
CA MET A 95 5.74 16.03 -6.33
C MET A 95 6.33 16.40 -4.96
N ALA A 96 7.60 16.07 -4.75
CA ALA A 96 8.33 16.41 -3.52
C ALA A 96 8.51 17.94 -3.36
N ASP A 97 8.98 18.63 -4.40
CA ASP A 97 9.24 20.08 -4.42
C ASP A 97 7.95 20.88 -4.26
N LYS A 98 6.86 20.43 -4.91
CA LYS A 98 5.52 21.02 -4.72
C LYS A 98 4.88 20.69 -3.37
N ASN A 99 5.55 19.91 -2.53
CA ASN A 99 5.05 19.52 -1.21
C ASN A 99 3.67 18.83 -1.27
N VAL A 100 3.41 18.07 -2.34
CA VAL A 100 2.15 17.34 -2.53
C VAL A 100 1.95 16.37 -1.36
N LYS A 101 0.72 16.35 -0.85
CA LYS A 101 0.34 15.50 0.28
C LYS A 101 -0.49 14.36 -0.23
N PHE A 102 -0.17 13.18 0.26
CA PHE A 102 -0.83 11.95 -0.10
C PHE A 102 -1.53 11.33 1.11
N LYS A 103 -2.59 10.60 0.82
CA LYS A 103 -3.28 9.68 1.72
C LYS A 103 -2.88 8.26 1.30
N ILE A 104 -2.64 7.38 2.26
CA ILE A 104 -2.45 5.95 1.98
C ILE A 104 -3.83 5.29 1.96
N THR A 105 -4.18 4.61 0.88
CA THR A 105 -5.50 3.97 0.73
C THR A 105 -5.44 2.46 0.81
N GLU A 106 -4.31 1.85 0.44
CA GLU A 106 -4.13 0.41 0.33
C GLU A 106 -2.69 0.03 0.66
N PHE A 107 -2.49 -1.23 1.04
CA PHE A 107 -1.17 -1.84 1.14
C PHE A 107 -1.10 -3.04 0.21
N GLY A 108 0.09 -3.27 -0.36
CA GLY A 108 0.41 -4.41 -1.17
C GLY A 108 1.78 -4.94 -0.77
N THR A 109 2.03 -6.21 -0.98
CA THR A 109 3.32 -6.83 -0.63
C THR A 109 4.17 -7.02 -1.87
N SER A 110 5.39 -6.49 -1.81
CA SER A 110 6.67 -6.87 -2.41
C SER A 110 7.04 -8.35 -2.45
N LYS A 111 7.88 -8.81 -3.40
CA LYS A 111 8.74 -9.98 -3.17
C LYS A 111 9.79 -9.60 -2.13
N VAL A 112 10.05 -8.30 -2.02
CA VAL A 112 11.15 -7.71 -1.25
C VAL A 112 10.66 -6.75 -0.16
N GLU A 113 9.55 -6.02 -0.35
CA GLU A 113 9.13 -4.99 0.63
C GLU A 113 7.63 -4.64 0.65
N LEU A 114 7.14 -4.09 1.76
CA LEU A 114 5.76 -3.58 1.83
C LEU A 114 5.61 -2.28 1.02
N LEU A 115 4.61 -2.23 0.15
CA LEU A 115 4.25 -1.06 -0.64
C LEU A 115 2.95 -0.43 -0.11
N ALA A 116 2.91 0.91 -0.11
CA ALA A 116 1.73 1.70 0.19
C ALA A 116 1.18 2.34 -1.09
N HIS A 117 -0.11 2.17 -1.36
CA HIS A 117 -0.78 2.95 -2.40
C HIS A 117 -1.08 4.35 -1.86
N ILE A 118 -0.55 5.35 -2.55
CA ILE A 118 -0.71 6.75 -2.24
C ILE A 118 -1.61 7.43 -3.25
N VAL A 119 -2.48 8.32 -2.79
CA VAL A 119 -3.37 9.13 -3.64
C VAL A 119 -3.34 10.57 -3.14
N ASP A 120 -3.16 11.53 -4.04
CA ASP A 120 -3.24 12.95 -3.73
C ASP A 120 -4.69 13.44 -3.54
N GLN A 121 -4.86 14.72 -3.19
CA GLN A 121 -6.20 15.28 -2.97
C GLN A 121 -7.04 15.35 -4.25
N SER A 122 -6.39 15.45 -5.42
CA SER A 122 -7.08 15.54 -6.70
C SER A 122 -7.49 14.17 -7.26
N GLY A 123 -6.93 13.08 -6.74
CA GLY A 123 -7.06 11.73 -7.29
C GLY A 123 -6.22 11.50 -8.56
N LYS A 124 -5.62 12.54 -9.13
CA LYS A 124 -4.86 12.46 -10.39
C LYS A 124 -3.45 11.91 -10.19
N ASN A 125 -2.86 12.14 -9.02
CA ASN A 125 -1.51 11.66 -8.71
C ASN A 125 -1.64 10.51 -7.72
N HIS A 126 -1.36 9.31 -8.19
CA HIS A 126 -1.39 8.11 -7.36
C HIS A 126 -0.33 7.10 -7.82
N GLY A 127 -0.04 6.14 -6.95
CA GLY A 127 0.94 5.10 -7.22
C GLY A 127 1.31 4.33 -5.96
N TRP A 128 2.21 3.37 -6.14
CA TRP A 128 2.71 2.48 -5.11
C TRP A 128 4.15 2.83 -4.78
N VAL A 129 4.45 2.97 -3.50
CA VAL A 129 5.76 3.41 -3.01
C VAL A 129 6.18 2.57 -1.80
N SER A 130 7.48 2.36 -1.62
CA SER A 130 8.01 1.68 -0.43
C SER A 130 7.52 2.35 0.85
N PHE A 131 7.03 1.55 1.79
CA PHE A 131 6.52 2.06 3.07
C PHE A 131 7.65 2.31 4.09
N PHE A 132 8.76 1.58 4.02
CA PHE A 132 9.80 1.58 5.06
C PHE A 132 11.11 2.28 4.67
N ASN A 133 11.45 2.36 3.37
CA ASN A 133 12.79 2.83 2.95
C ASN A 133 12.96 4.36 2.92
N GLY A 134 12.09 5.10 3.61
CA GLY A 134 12.14 6.58 3.63
C GLY A 134 11.56 7.26 2.39
N ASP A 135 11.21 6.50 1.36
CA ASP A 135 10.56 6.98 0.13
C ASP A 135 9.24 7.70 0.42
N LEU A 136 8.50 7.22 1.41
CA LEU A 136 7.30 7.84 1.95
C LEU A 136 7.53 8.26 3.39
N TYR A 137 7.12 9.47 3.76
CA TYR A 137 7.23 9.94 5.14
C TYR A 137 6.04 10.77 5.59
N ASN A 138 5.75 10.73 6.90
CA ASN A 138 4.78 11.62 7.51
C ASN A 138 5.35 13.05 7.57
N LYS A 139 4.62 14.06 7.07
CA LYS A 139 5.08 15.47 7.06
C LYS A 139 5.51 15.99 8.44
N ASN A 140 5.01 15.40 9.52
CA ASN A 140 5.35 15.80 10.88
C ASN A 140 6.71 15.26 11.35
N VAL A 141 7.31 14.27 10.66
CA VAL A 141 8.61 13.69 11.05
C VAL A 141 9.76 14.68 11.00
N LYS A 142 9.58 15.80 10.28
CA LYS A 142 10.60 16.87 10.14
C LYS A 142 10.36 18.03 11.12
N LYS A 143 9.31 17.99 11.93
CA LYS A 143 9.05 19.06 12.93
C LYS A 143 10.08 18.99 14.04
N LYS A 144 10.83 20.08 14.25
CA LYS A 144 11.85 20.20 15.31
C LYS A 144 11.29 19.87 16.69
N ALA A 145 10.13 20.43 17.03
CA ALA A 145 9.47 20.19 18.31
C ALA A 145 9.13 18.70 18.57
N LEU A 146 8.91 17.90 17.52
CA LEU A 146 8.56 16.49 17.67
C LEU A 146 9.78 15.56 17.68
N GLN A 147 10.99 16.04 17.36
CA GLN A 147 12.18 15.20 17.30
C GLN A 147 12.51 14.47 18.60
N PRO A 148 12.42 15.09 19.80
CA PRO A 148 12.69 14.39 21.05
C PRO A 148 11.74 13.21 21.27
N LEU A 149 10.44 13.41 20.96
CA LEU A 149 9.44 12.35 21.01
C LEU A 149 9.76 11.22 20.01
N ILE A 150 10.02 11.56 18.75
CA ILE A 150 10.32 10.58 17.69
C ILE A 150 11.54 9.73 18.08
N LYS A 151 12.61 10.35 18.59
CA LYS A 151 13.81 9.62 19.06
C LYS A 151 13.49 8.66 20.21
N ALA A 152 12.66 9.09 21.17
CA ALA A 152 12.25 8.26 22.29
C ALA A 152 11.37 7.08 21.84
N GLU A 153 10.51 7.30 20.84
CA GLU A 153 9.66 6.26 20.24
C GLU A 153 10.46 5.26 19.38
N LEU A 154 11.44 5.72 18.59
CA LEU A 154 12.33 4.81 17.85
C LEU A 154 13.12 3.90 18.79
N LYS A 155 13.69 4.45 19.87
CA LYS A 155 14.38 3.63 20.89
C LYS A 155 13.49 2.55 21.51
N VAL A 156 12.19 2.83 21.65
CA VAL A 156 11.21 1.85 22.12
C VAL A 156 11.02 0.72 21.10
N MET A 157 11.01 1.05 19.81
CA MET A 157 10.93 0.05 18.74
C MET A 157 12.21 -0.78 18.68
N ASP A 158 13.38 -0.15 18.73
CA ASP A 158 14.69 -0.83 18.73
C ASP A 158 14.79 -1.86 19.86
N LEU A 159 14.44 -1.45 21.09
CA LEU A 159 14.43 -2.35 22.25
C LEU A 159 13.49 -3.55 22.06
N GLN A 160 12.32 -3.32 21.46
CA GLN A 160 11.36 -4.40 21.19
C GLN A 160 11.90 -5.37 20.14
N PHE A 161 12.57 -4.87 19.10
CA PHE A 161 13.22 -5.71 18.08
C PHE A 161 14.41 -6.49 18.65
N GLU A 162 15.14 -5.92 19.61
CA GLU A 162 16.21 -6.60 20.36
C GLU A 162 15.67 -7.63 21.38
N GLY A 163 14.36 -7.87 21.45
CA GLY A 163 13.73 -8.79 22.40
C GLY A 163 13.71 -8.29 23.85
N LYS A 164 14.05 -7.02 24.09
CA LYS A 164 14.01 -6.40 25.42
C LYS A 164 12.62 -5.84 25.69
N LYS A 165 12.26 -5.72 26.98
CA LYS A 165 11.00 -5.09 27.38
C LYS A 165 11.12 -3.57 27.24
N PRO A 166 10.41 -2.93 26.28
CA PRO A 166 10.53 -1.49 26.09
C PRO A 166 9.76 -0.71 27.15
N SER A 167 10.24 0.49 27.48
CA SER A 167 9.56 1.43 28.38
C SER A 167 9.06 2.66 27.63
N LEU A 168 7.76 2.94 27.73
CA LEU A 168 7.14 4.13 27.15
C LEU A 168 7.32 5.41 28.00
N ILE A 169 7.96 5.33 29.17
CA ILE A 169 8.11 6.48 30.08
C ILE A 169 8.84 7.65 29.41
N PRO A 170 9.98 7.47 28.71
CA PRO A 170 10.67 8.58 28.05
C PRO A 170 9.80 9.27 27.00
N ALA A 171 9.14 8.49 26.13
CA ALA A 171 8.25 9.03 25.10
C ALA A 171 7.08 9.81 25.71
N LYS A 172 6.47 9.29 26.79
CA LYS A 172 5.41 10.02 27.53
C LYS A 172 5.90 11.33 28.13
N ASN A 173 7.12 11.37 28.66
CA ASN A 173 7.69 12.59 29.21
C ASN A 173 7.93 13.65 28.12
N GLU A 174 8.45 13.26 26.96
CA GLU A 174 8.58 14.18 25.82
C GLU A 174 7.22 14.65 25.30
N ALA A 175 6.22 13.76 25.24
CA ALA A 175 4.86 14.13 24.86
C ALA A 175 4.20 15.12 25.85
N ARG A 176 4.59 15.12 27.13
CA ARG A 176 4.09 16.06 28.15
C ARG A 176 4.54 17.50 27.93
N LYS A 177 5.75 17.70 27.41
CA LYS A 177 6.34 19.02 27.14
C LYS A 177 5.70 19.74 25.95
N LEU A 178 5.00 19.01 25.07
CA LEU A 178 4.39 19.56 23.87
C LEU A 178 3.06 20.25 24.15
N GLN A 179 2.76 21.27 23.34
CA GLN A 179 1.53 22.06 23.45
C GLN A 179 0.82 22.18 22.09
N GLY A 180 -0.43 22.66 22.11
CA GLY A 180 -1.23 22.92 20.91
C GLY A 180 -1.35 21.72 19.95
N GLN A 181 -1.15 21.95 18.66
CA GLN A 181 -1.26 20.89 17.65
C GLN A 181 -0.21 19.79 17.83
N ASN A 182 0.99 20.12 18.31
CA ASN A 182 2.04 19.12 18.54
C ASN A 182 1.66 18.18 19.69
N LYS A 183 0.94 18.67 20.71
CA LYS A 183 0.39 17.84 21.78
C LYS A 183 -0.62 16.81 21.25
N LYS A 184 -1.50 17.23 20.34
CA LYS A 184 -2.48 16.32 19.70
C LYS A 184 -1.78 15.21 18.91
N ILE A 185 -0.76 15.57 18.12
CA ILE A 185 0.05 14.60 17.37
C ILE A 185 0.78 13.64 18.33
N ALA A 186 1.39 14.17 19.40
CA ALA A 186 2.12 13.36 20.37
C ALA A 186 1.24 12.36 21.11
N ASN A 187 0.08 12.81 21.61
CA ASN A 187 -0.87 11.94 22.32
C ASN A 187 -1.34 10.78 21.41
N LYS A 188 -1.55 11.07 20.13
CA LYS A 188 -1.88 10.06 19.13
C LYS A 188 -0.72 9.08 18.91
N SER A 189 0.49 9.58 18.70
CA SER A 189 1.68 8.73 18.51
C SER A 189 1.91 7.80 19.69
N ILE A 190 1.77 8.29 20.93
CA ILE A 190 1.87 7.48 22.15
C ILE A 190 0.83 6.35 22.20
N LYS A 191 -0.40 6.62 21.72
CA LYS A 191 -1.45 5.59 21.63
C LYS A 191 -1.09 4.54 20.58
N GLU A 192 -0.59 4.97 19.42
CA GLU A 192 -0.20 4.08 18.32
C GLU A 192 0.98 3.18 18.69
N ILE A 193 2.06 3.74 19.25
CA ILE A 193 3.21 2.93 19.67
C ILE A 193 2.87 1.97 20.79
N LYS A 194 1.98 2.35 21.73
CA LYS A 194 1.46 1.41 22.73
C LYS A 194 0.72 0.25 22.08
N GLY A 195 -0.11 0.54 21.07
CA GLY A 195 -0.82 -0.48 20.29
C GLY A 195 0.14 -1.40 19.54
N TRP A 196 1.18 -0.83 18.93
CA TRP A 196 2.22 -1.58 18.22
C TRP A 196 3.00 -2.53 19.13
N ILE A 197 3.45 -2.09 20.31
CA ILE A 197 4.15 -2.96 21.30
C ILE A 197 3.26 -4.10 21.79
N ALA A 198 1.98 -3.82 21.98
CA ALA A 198 1.01 -4.80 22.48
C ALA A 198 0.59 -5.82 21.42
N TYR A 199 0.83 -5.53 20.14
CA TYR A 199 0.46 -6.42 19.05
C TYR A 199 1.36 -7.67 19.04
N LYS A 200 0.73 -8.84 18.96
CA LYS A 200 1.39 -10.16 18.98
C LYS A 200 1.16 -10.98 17.70
N GLY A 201 0.55 -10.38 16.68
CA GLY A 201 0.37 -11.05 15.39
C GLY A 201 1.55 -10.84 14.45
N ASP A 202 1.52 -11.54 13.32
CA ASP A 202 2.62 -11.58 12.37
C ASP A 202 2.70 -10.33 11.48
N LEU A 203 1.62 -9.52 11.43
CA LEU A 203 1.50 -8.35 10.56
C LEU A 203 1.76 -7.05 11.33
N ALA A 204 2.91 -6.92 12.00
CA ALA A 204 3.21 -5.77 12.87
C ALA A 204 3.16 -4.41 12.14
N TYR A 205 3.41 -4.39 10.82
CA TYR A 205 3.31 -3.18 9.98
C TYR A 205 1.91 -2.54 10.01
N THR A 206 0.87 -3.34 10.24
CA THR A 206 -0.53 -2.88 10.30
C THR A 206 -0.80 -1.96 11.48
N HIS A 207 0.05 -2.06 12.52
CA HIS A 207 0.02 -1.25 13.73
C HIS A 207 1.14 -0.21 13.79
N TYR A 208 2.01 -0.15 12.78
CA TYR A 208 3.18 0.75 12.75
C TYR A 208 2.79 2.21 13.02
N PRO A 209 3.44 2.95 13.94
CA PRO A 209 3.01 4.31 14.27
C PRO A 209 3.10 5.27 13.09
N SER A 210 2.02 6.00 12.81
CA SER A 210 1.92 6.86 11.63
C SER A 210 2.92 8.02 11.65
N LEU A 211 3.26 8.53 12.83
CA LEU A 211 4.27 9.58 13.00
C LEU A 211 5.68 9.10 12.64
N LEU A 212 5.95 7.80 12.72
CA LEU A 212 7.28 7.23 12.50
C LEU A 212 7.50 6.81 11.04
N VAL A 213 6.48 6.89 10.18
CA VAL A 213 6.63 6.56 8.76
C VAL A 213 7.71 7.45 8.13
N GLY A 214 8.75 6.80 7.57
CA GLY A 214 9.94 7.44 7.02
C GLY A 214 11.08 7.67 8.02
N LYS A 215 11.12 6.91 9.13
CA LYS A 215 12.18 6.91 10.14
C LYS A 215 12.71 5.52 10.44
#